data_AF-A0A2S7QH39-F1
#
_entry.id   AF-A0A2S7QH39-F1
#
_cell.length_a   1.000
_cell.length_b   1.000
_cell.length_c   1.000
_cell.angle_alpha   90.00
_cell.angle_beta   90.00
_cell.angle_gamma   90.00
#
_symmetry.space_group_name_H-M   'P 1'
#
loop_
_entity.id
_entity.type
_entity.pdbx_description
1 polymer ?
#
loop_
_entity_poly.entity_id
_entity_poly.type
_entity_poly.pdbx_seq_one_letter_code
_entity_poly.pdbx_strand_id
1 'polypeptide(L)'
;MDGSPSRGETIPIRLFLGGFDLTPTFREVNKKYSTRYYLSLVLIDEDHPPPNSFFYVKLTELPLDARRYFKQSEIVLYRQQPEEALALGQQTKIAGAHSAPSPTLKQLPAQ
;
A
#
# COMPACT_ATOMS: atom_id res chain seq x y z
N MET A 1 5.12 3.37 11.59
CA MET A 1 4.23 4.00 12.56
C MET A 1 5.05 4.05 13.82
N ASP A 2 5.18 5.25 14.37
CA ASP A 2 6.08 5.47 15.50
C ASP A 2 5.21 5.53 16.75
N GLY A 3 5.64 4.84 17.81
CA GLY A 3 4.90 4.73 19.06
C GLY A 3 4.04 3.47 19.19
N SER A 4 3.71 3.14 20.44
CA SER A 4 2.91 1.97 20.81
C SER A 4 1.42 2.30 20.71
N PRO A 5 0.65 1.58 19.86
CA PRO A 5 -0.78 1.83 19.72
C PRO A 5 -1.54 1.46 21.00
N SER A 6 -2.57 2.24 21.32
CA SER A 6 -3.44 1.95 22.45
C SER A 6 -4.52 0.91 22.10
N ARG A 7 -4.99 0.16 23.09
CA ARG A 7 -6.04 -0.86 22.86
C ARG A 7 -7.31 -0.18 22.33
N GLY A 8 -7.78 -0.64 21.17
CA GLY A 8 -8.99 -0.11 20.51
C GLY A 8 -8.71 0.98 19.48
N GLU A 9 -7.46 1.40 19.32
CA GLU A 9 -7.06 2.32 18.27
C GLU A 9 -7.16 1.67 16.88
N THR A 10 -7.57 2.45 15.88
CA THR A 10 -7.69 2.00 14.49
C THR A 10 -6.82 2.88 13.59
N ILE A 11 -5.89 2.25 12.88
CA ILE A 11 -4.97 2.94 11.97
C ILE A 11 -5.45 2.70 10.52
N PRO A 12 -5.89 3.74 9.79
CA PRO A 12 -6.31 3.59 8.41
C PRO A 12 -5.10 3.38 7.49
N ILE A 13 -5.23 2.45 6.54
CA ILE A 13 -4.17 2.10 5.60
C ILE A 13 -4.71 2.22 4.17
N ARG A 14 -3.98 2.93 3.30
CA ARG A 14 -4.26 3.02 1.85
C ARG A 14 -2.96 2.82 1.08
N LEU A 15 -2.92 1.80 0.22
CA LEU A 15 -1.79 1.53 -0.67
C LEU A 15 -2.23 1.66 -2.12
N PHE A 16 -1.55 2.51 -2.88
CA PHE A 16 -1.77 2.67 -4.32
C PHE A 16 -0.77 1.80 -5.08
N LEU A 17 -1.26 0.87 -5.89
CA LEU A 17 -0.39 -0.08 -6.60
C LEU A 17 0.22 0.50 -7.90
N GLY A 18 -0.36 1.58 -8.45
CA GLY A 18 0.05 2.13 -9.74
C GLY A 18 1.45 2.78 -9.79
N GLY A 19 2.07 3.04 -8.62
CA GLY A 19 3.44 3.55 -8.53
C GLY A 19 4.52 2.45 -8.53
N PHE A 20 4.13 1.18 -8.58
CA PHE A 20 5.03 0.04 -8.54
C PHE A 20 4.98 -0.72 -9.87
N ASP A 21 6.15 -1.16 -10.36
CA ASP A 21 6.24 -2.01 -11.54
C ASP A 21 5.89 -3.47 -11.18
N LEU A 22 4.60 -3.72 -10.96
CA LEU A 22 4.07 -5.03 -10.57
C LEU A 22 3.63 -5.84 -11.78
N THR A 23 3.86 -7.14 -11.72
CA THR A 23 3.32 -8.12 -12.65
C THR A 23 2.08 -8.79 -12.07
N PRO A 24 1.23 -9.44 -12.90
CA PRO A 24 0.16 -10.28 -12.38
C PRO A 24 0.69 -11.42 -11.52
N THR A 25 -0.17 -11.97 -10.67
CA THR A 25 0.12 -13.22 -9.98
C THR A 25 0.13 -14.37 -10.98
N PHE A 26 1.24 -15.10 -11.02
CA PHE A 26 1.42 -16.28 -11.85
C PHE A 26 1.51 -17.52 -10.95
N ARG A 27 0.61 -18.49 -11.15
CA ARG A 27 0.61 -19.75 -10.41
C ARG A 27 1.02 -20.88 -11.33
N GLU A 28 2.10 -21.56 -10.98
CA GLU A 28 2.59 -22.79 -11.60
C GLU A 28 2.69 -22.71 -13.15
N VAL A 29 3.32 -21.65 -13.68
CA VAL A 29 3.43 -21.46 -15.13
C VAL A 29 4.27 -22.58 -15.73
N ASN A 30 3.64 -23.44 -16.52
CA ASN A 30 4.24 -24.62 -17.13
C ASN A 30 5.03 -25.49 -16.14
N LYS A 31 4.64 -25.53 -14.86
CA LYS A 31 5.37 -26.22 -13.78
C LYS A 31 6.82 -25.75 -13.57
N LYS A 32 7.17 -24.55 -14.02
CA LYS A 32 8.53 -24.01 -13.92
C LYS A 32 8.68 -22.97 -12.82
N TYR A 33 7.71 -22.09 -12.65
CA TYR A 33 7.78 -21.03 -11.64
C TYR A 33 6.41 -20.53 -11.20
N SER A 34 6.40 -19.72 -10.14
CA SER A 34 5.24 -18.94 -9.69
C SER A 34 5.72 -17.55 -9.22
N THR A 35 4.89 -16.54 -9.46
CA THR A 35 5.07 -15.17 -8.95
C THR A 35 3.86 -14.84 -8.07
N ARG A 36 4.06 -14.71 -6.76
CA ARG A 36 3.00 -14.45 -5.77
C ARG A 36 3.32 -13.19 -4.98
N TYR A 37 2.28 -12.45 -4.61
CA TYR A 37 2.41 -11.20 -3.86
C TYR A 37 1.80 -11.37 -2.49
N TYR A 38 2.44 -10.80 -1.47
CA TYR A 38 1.99 -10.88 -0.09
C TYR A 38 1.98 -9.49 0.53
N LEU A 39 0.93 -9.18 1.27
CA LEU A 39 0.96 -8.11 2.26
C LEU A 39 1.62 -8.67 3.52
N SER A 40 2.75 -8.08 3.90
CA SER A 40 3.52 -8.48 5.09
C SER A 40 3.38 -7.42 6.17
N LEU A 41 2.62 -7.75 7.21
CA LEU A 41 2.56 -6.96 8.44
C LEU A 41 3.76 -7.34 9.31
N VAL A 42 4.56 -6.35 9.69
CA VAL A 42 5.72 -6.49 10.56
C VAL A 42 5.54 -5.59 11.76
N LEU A 43 5.59 -6.16 12.96
CA LEU A 43 5.58 -5.43 14.23
C LEU A 43 6.93 -5.62 14.92
N ILE A 44 7.49 -4.53 15.44
CA ILE A 44 8.73 -4.52 16.19
C ILE A 44 8.39 -4.07 17.60
N ASP A 45 8.77 -4.86 18.59
CA ASP A 45 8.60 -4.55 20.00
C ASP A 45 9.95 -4.08 20.57
N GLU A 46 10.01 -2.79 20.90
CA GLU A 46 11.18 -2.13 21.47
C GLU A 46 11.28 -2.30 23.00
N ASP A 47 10.20 -2.75 23.67
CA ASP A 47 10.08 -2.82 25.13
C ASP A 47 10.67 -4.11 25.73
N HIS A 48 11.38 -4.91 24.93
CA HIS A 48 12.04 -6.12 25.40
C HIS A 48 13.59 -6.03 25.35
N PRO A 49 14.22 -5.05 26.03
CA PRO A 49 15.66 -5.08 26.21
C PRO A 49 16.08 -6.32 27.01
N PRO A 50 17.27 -6.89 26.79
CA PRO A 50 17.73 -8.05 27.54
C PRO A 50 17.80 -7.72 29.04
N PRO A 51 17.52 -8.69 29.94
CA PRO A 51 17.35 -8.45 31.38
C PRO A 51 18.58 -7.87 32.12
N ASN A 52 19.70 -7.67 31.43
CA ASN A 52 20.95 -7.15 31.98
C ASN A 52 21.47 -5.86 31.32
N SER A 53 20.69 -5.16 30.47
CA SER A 53 21.14 -3.88 29.90
C SER A 53 20.87 -2.71 30.86
N PHE A 54 21.61 -2.66 31.96
CA PHE A 54 21.73 -1.44 32.75
C PHE A 54 22.51 -0.41 31.93
N PHE A 55 21.81 0.64 31.49
CA PHE A 55 22.32 1.94 31.04
C PHE A 55 23.52 1.94 30.07
N TYR A 56 23.24 2.11 28.78
CA TYR A 56 24.12 2.87 27.89
C TYR A 56 23.30 3.78 26.98
N VAL A 57 23.39 5.08 27.24
CA VAL A 57 23.06 6.13 26.27
C VAL A 57 24.07 6.02 25.12
N LYS A 58 23.64 5.54 23.96
CA LYS A 58 24.33 5.76 22.68
C LYS A 58 23.33 5.80 21.53
N LEU A 59 23.15 6.99 20.96
CA LEU A 59 22.15 7.40 19.96
C LEU A 59 22.36 6.84 18.53
N THR A 60 22.84 5.60 18.34
CA THR A 60 23.11 5.12 16.97
C THR A 60 22.77 3.66 16.65
N GLU A 61 22.27 2.86 17.59
CA GLU A 61 21.99 1.44 17.31
C GLU A 61 20.66 1.06 17.96
N LEU A 62 19.63 0.85 17.13
CA LEU A 62 18.43 0.12 17.57
C LEU A 62 18.89 -1.20 18.20
N PRO A 63 18.43 -1.55 19.42
CA PRO A 63 18.95 -2.71 20.14
C PRO A 63 18.80 -3.97 19.29
N LEU A 64 19.90 -4.73 19.18
CA LEU A 64 20.04 -5.92 18.32
C LEU A 64 18.96 -7.00 18.57
N ASP A 65 18.29 -6.97 19.72
CA ASP A 65 17.38 -8.00 20.22
C ASP A 65 15.88 -7.59 20.25
N ALA A 66 15.49 -6.53 19.52
CA ALA A 66 14.08 -6.15 19.43
C ALA A 66 13.24 -7.31 18.82
N ARG A 67 12.16 -7.71 19.50
CA ARG A 67 11.33 -8.83 19.05
C ARG A 67 10.55 -8.43 17.80
N ARG A 68 10.52 -9.34 16.83
CA ARG A 68 9.81 -9.12 15.56
C ARG A 68 8.66 -10.11 15.41
N TYR A 69 7.46 -9.57 15.20
CA TYR A 69 6.26 -10.35 14.93
C TYR A 69 5.84 -10.14 13.47
N PHE A 70 5.43 -11.22 12.81
CA PHE A 70 5.12 -11.22 11.38
C PHE A 70 3.75 -11.83 11.12
N LYS A 71 3.00 -11.23 10.19
CA LYS A 71 1.81 -11.84 9.60
C LYS A 71 1.78 -11.55 8.11
N GLN A 72 1.62 -12.60 7.31
CA GLN A 72 1.53 -12.48 5.86
C GLN A 72 0.16 -12.92 5.37
N SER A 73 -0.34 -12.20 4.37
CA SER A 73 -1.55 -12.55 3.62
C SER A 73 -1.23 -12.48 2.13
N GLU A 74 -1.54 -13.53 1.39
CA GLU A 74 -1.38 -13.51 -0.07
C GLU A 74 -2.44 -12.60 -0.70
N ILE A 75 -2.01 -11.79 -1.66
CA ILE A 75 -2.90 -11.04 -2.54
C ILE A 75 -2.71 -11.52 -3.98
N VAL A 76 -3.82 -11.56 -4.72
CA VAL A 76 -3.81 -11.92 -6.14
C VAL A 76 -3.88 -10.65 -6.96
N LEU A 77 -2.84 -10.41 -7.75
CA LEU A 77 -2.78 -9.30 -8.69
C LEU A 77 -3.20 -9.79 -10.07
N TYR A 78 -4.03 -9.01 -10.76
CA TYR A 78 -4.44 -9.28 -12.13
C TYR A 78 -4.33 -8.01 -12.97
N ARG A 79 -4.10 -8.19 -14.27
CA ARG A 79 -4.11 -7.08 -15.22
C ARG A 79 -5.55 -6.83 -15.64
N GLN A 80 -6.08 -5.66 -15.31
CA GLN A 80 -7.40 -5.24 -15.76
C GLN A 80 -7.38 -4.88 -17.26
N GLN A 81 -8.47 -5.17 -17.97
CA GLN A 81 -8.61 -4.74 -19.36
C GLN A 81 -8.81 -3.21 -19.44
N PRO A 82 -8.23 -2.53 -20.44
CA PRO A 82 -8.32 -1.07 -20.54
C PRO A 82 -9.76 -0.53 -20.59
N GLU A 83 -10.67 -1.22 -21.27
CA GLU A 83 -12.08 -0.78 -21.39
C GLU A 83 -12.81 -0.82 -20.04
N GLU A 84 -12.59 -1.88 -19.26
CA GLU A 84 -13.15 -2.02 -17.91
C GLU A 84 -12.59 -0.97 -16.93
N ALA A 85 -11.30 -0.61 -17.08
CA ALA A 85 -10.67 0.41 -16.26
C ALA A 85 -11.29 1.81 -16.52
N LEU A 86 -11.61 2.12 -17.78
CA LEU A 86 -12.30 3.37 -18.14
C LEU A 86 -13.72 3.44 -17.58
N ALA A 87 -14.45 2.31 -17.55
CA ALA A 87 -15.77 2.22 -16.92
C ALA A 87 -15.70 2.40 -15.40
N LEU A 88 -14.71 1.81 -14.73
CA LEU A 88 -14.54 1.91 -13.27
C LEU A 88 -14.05 3.31 -12.82
N GLY A 89 -13.26 3.98 -13.66
CA GLY A 89 -12.80 5.36 -13.44
C GLY A 89 -13.93 6.40 -13.40
N GLN A 90 -15.11 6.06 -13.92
CA GLN A 90 -16.31 6.89 -13.79
C GLN A 90 -17.00 6.73 -12.42
N GLN A 91 -16.81 5.59 -11.73
CA GLN A 91 -17.42 5.30 -10.42
C GLN A 91 -16.56 5.73 -9.22
N THR A 92 -15.26 5.98 -9.39
CA THR A 92 -14.39 6.50 -8.30
C THR A 92 -14.50 8.02 -8.07
N LYS A 93 -15.40 8.72 -8.76
CA LYS A 93 -15.86 10.07 -8.35
C LYS A 93 -16.74 9.95 -7.09
N ILE A 94 -16.08 9.88 -5.94
CA ILE A 94 -16.70 10.10 -4.64
C ILE A 94 -17.40 11.46 -4.68
N ALA A 95 -18.65 11.51 -4.21
CA ALA A 95 -19.47 12.71 -4.10
C ALA A 95 -18.70 13.84 -3.40
N GLY A 96 -18.58 15.00 -4.06
CA GLY A 96 -18.06 16.23 -3.46
C GLY A 96 -16.77 16.77 -4.09
N ALA A 97 -16.78 17.12 -5.37
CA ALA A 97 -15.92 18.19 -5.91
C ALA A 97 -16.51 18.70 -7.23
N HIS A 98 -16.75 20.00 -7.28
CA HIS A 98 -17.39 20.72 -8.38
C HIS A 98 -16.70 20.46 -9.73
N SER A 99 -17.46 20.10 -10.75
CA SER A 99 -17.00 20.12 -12.13
C SER A 99 -16.82 21.56 -12.59
N ALA A 100 -15.58 21.99 -12.83
CA ALA A 100 -15.31 23.20 -13.59
C ALA A 100 -15.83 23.00 -15.03
N PRO A 101 -16.54 23.97 -15.63
CA PRO A 101 -17.01 23.83 -17.01
C PRO A 101 -15.83 23.93 -17.99
N SER A 102 -15.77 23.00 -18.95
CA SER A 102 -14.84 23.07 -20.08
C SER A 102 -15.11 24.31 -20.93
N PRO A 103 -14.08 24.98 -21.49
CA PRO A 103 -14.27 26.12 -22.36
C PRO A 103 -14.82 25.66 -23.72
N THR A 104 -16.05 26.07 -24.04
CA THR A 104 -16.65 25.88 -25.37
C THR A 104 -15.90 26.74 -26.38
N LEU A 105 -15.16 26.12 -27.31
CA LEU A 105 -14.61 26.81 -28.48
C LEU A 105 -15.79 27.21 -29.39
N LYS A 106 -16.14 28.50 -29.42
CA LYS A 106 -17.11 29.03 -30.38
C LYS A 106 -16.51 28.96 -31.78
N GLN A 107 -17.10 28.14 -32.64
CA GLN A 107 -16.80 28.10 -34.07
C GLN A 107 -17.41 29.36 -34.72
N LEU A 108 -16.58 30.21 -35.32
CA LEU A 108 -17.03 31.39 -36.09
C LEU A 108 -17.69 30.91 -37.40
N PRO A 109 -18.81 31.51 -37.85
CA PRO A 109 -19.35 31.22 -39.17
C PRO A 109 -18.43 31.81 -40.24
N ALA A 110 -18.16 31.01 -41.28
CA ALA A 110 -17.50 31.48 -42.50
C ALA A 110 -18.39 32.50 -43.23
N GLN A 111 -17.79 33.60 -43.67
CA GLN A 111 -18.33 34.46 -44.72
C GLN A 111 -17.77 34.01 -46.07
#